data_AF-A0A291QGM5-F1
#
_entry.id   AF-A0A291QGM5-F1
#
_cell.length_a   1.000
_cell.length_b   1.000
_cell.length_c   1.000
_cell.angle_alpha   90.00
_cell.angle_beta   90.00
_cell.angle_gamma   90.00
#
_symmetry.space_group_name_H-M   'P 1'
#
loop_
_entity.id
_entity.type
_entity.pdbx_description
1 polymer ?
#
loop_
_entity_poly.entity_id
_entity_poly.type
_entity_poly.pdbx_seq_one_letter_code
_entity_poly.pdbx_strand_id
1 'polypeptide(L)'
;MTPHISRKRSTLAIATAVAAGALLTAGLTTGASAQPVADATPSAAPQSLSASAKAGLLQDANADKAATADKIGLGAKEKLVVRDVVKDRDGTVHTRYERTYDGLPVLGGDLVVHTAKNGKLKGVTKATKATVKVASTDAKLAKSSVAKSAESTAAKAKTAKADAQSPRKVIWAAEGKPVLAYETVVTGVQKDGTPSRLHVITDAATGKKLFERQAIENGTGNSQYSGKVEIGTKKGSNGFDLTDDSRGGHSTMNLENGEGEGKLFTDDDDTWGNGKPDDAQTAGVDAAYGAQVTWDYYKNVHGREGIKGDGKGATSRVHYGDSYVNAFWDDSCFCMTYGDGEGNKKPLTSIDVAAHEMSHGVTSATGNMEYSGESGGLNEATSDIFGTSVEFNAKSPEDIGDYLIGEEIDINGDGSPLRYMDKPSKDGQSLDNWSADAGNVDVHYSSGIANHFFYLLSEGSGAKEINGVKYDSPTADGSKVEGIGRDKAEKIWFKALTSYFTTTTDYKAAREGTLKAASDLYGADSAEYKGVEAAWTGVNVK
;
A
#
# COMPACT_ATOMS: atom_id res chain seq x y z
N MET A 1 -12.66 57.08 36.02
CA MET A 1 -11.70 56.74 34.96
C MET A 1 -11.28 55.31 35.24
N THR A 2 -11.77 54.40 34.41
CA THR A 2 -12.26 53.05 34.76
C THR A 2 -11.96 52.18 33.53
N PRO A 3 -11.80 50.84 33.62
CA PRO A 3 -10.97 50.04 34.52
C PRO A 3 -10.23 48.85 33.81
N HIS A 4 -9.49 48.08 34.62
CA HIS A 4 -9.10 46.66 34.44
C HIS A 4 -10.17 45.75 33.81
N ILE A 5 -9.77 44.59 33.25
CA ILE A 5 -10.40 43.27 33.48
C ILE A 5 -9.46 42.10 33.10
N SER A 6 -9.41 41.13 34.00
CA SER A 6 -8.81 39.79 33.93
C SER A 6 -9.89 38.75 33.57
N ARG A 7 -9.49 37.49 33.27
CA ARG A 7 -10.25 36.21 33.28
C ARG A 7 -10.57 35.68 31.87
N LYS A 8 -10.74 34.38 31.60
CA LYS A 8 -10.56 33.08 32.30
C LYS A 8 -10.73 32.00 31.21
N ARG A 9 -10.22 30.79 31.49
CA ARG A 9 -10.57 29.52 30.84
C ARG A 9 -12.09 29.32 30.69
N SER A 10 -12.48 28.68 29.60
CA SER A 10 -13.73 27.90 29.49
C SER A 10 -13.49 26.65 28.66
N THR A 11 -13.54 25.50 29.32
CA THR A 11 -13.82 24.18 28.75
C THR A 11 -15.25 24.15 28.19
N LEU A 12 -15.46 23.52 27.03
CA LEU A 12 -16.79 23.06 26.62
C LEU A 12 -16.68 21.65 26.03
N ALA A 13 -17.19 20.68 26.79
CA ALA A 13 -17.57 19.36 26.33
C ALA A 13 -19.08 19.38 26.05
N ILE A 14 -19.50 18.98 24.85
CA ILE A 14 -20.88 18.62 24.48
C ILE A 14 -20.73 17.55 23.38
N ALA A 15 -20.85 16.26 23.69
CA ALA A 15 -22.07 15.47 23.87
C ALA A 15 -22.88 15.27 22.57
N THR A 16 -23.00 14.00 22.22
CA THR A 16 -23.74 13.36 21.13
C THR A 16 -25.21 13.75 21.03
N ALA A 17 -25.73 13.82 19.79
CA ALA A 17 -27.16 13.78 19.52
C ALA A 17 -27.46 12.95 18.25
N VAL A 18 -28.06 11.79 18.47
CA VAL A 18 -28.80 10.97 17.50
C VAL A 18 -30.10 11.68 17.15
N ALA A 19 -30.45 11.78 15.87
CA ALA A 19 -31.79 12.19 15.44
C ALA A 19 -32.39 11.16 14.47
N ALA A 20 -33.44 10.50 14.93
CA ALA A 20 -34.35 9.68 14.16
C ALA A 20 -35.73 10.35 14.11
N GLY A 21 -36.43 10.21 12.97
CA GLY A 21 -37.85 10.51 12.78
C GLY A 21 -38.13 11.88 12.14
N ALA A 22 -39.17 12.09 11.33
CA ALA A 22 -40.21 11.22 10.77
C ALA A 22 -40.85 11.96 9.58
N LEU A 23 -41.60 11.22 8.77
CA LEU A 23 -42.38 11.69 7.61
C LEU A 23 -43.35 12.83 7.95
N LEU A 24 -43.45 13.80 7.03
CA LEU A 24 -44.65 14.59 6.80
C LEU A 24 -44.92 14.72 5.29
N THR A 25 -46.05 14.17 4.87
CA THR A 25 -46.66 14.29 3.53
C THR A 25 -47.68 15.42 3.52
N ALA A 26 -47.62 16.29 2.50
CA ALA A 26 -48.67 17.09 1.84
C ALA A 26 -48.04 18.43 1.40
N GLY A 27 -48.26 19.01 0.23
CA GLY A 27 -49.09 18.70 -0.92
C GLY A 27 -48.68 19.67 -2.04
N LEU A 28 -48.88 19.26 -3.29
CA LEU A 28 -48.47 19.96 -4.50
C LEU A 28 -49.22 21.28 -4.70
N THR A 29 -48.50 22.35 -5.07
CA THR A 29 -48.98 23.32 -6.06
C THR A 29 -47.83 23.72 -6.99
N THR A 30 -48.14 23.65 -8.28
CA THR A 30 -47.27 23.77 -9.45
C THR A 30 -46.74 25.19 -9.65
N GLY A 31 -45.41 25.32 -9.80
CA GLY A 31 -44.73 26.48 -10.35
C GLY A 31 -43.66 25.99 -11.32
N ALA A 32 -43.93 26.08 -12.63
CA ALA A 32 -42.99 25.72 -13.67
C ALA A 32 -41.84 26.74 -13.67
N SER A 33 -40.66 26.29 -13.25
CA SER A 33 -39.38 26.90 -13.59
C SER A 33 -38.51 25.77 -14.11
N ALA A 34 -38.17 25.84 -15.40
CA ALA A 34 -37.31 24.87 -16.04
C ALA A 34 -35.93 24.91 -15.38
N GLN A 35 -35.70 24.00 -14.43
CA GLN A 35 -34.35 23.63 -14.04
C GLN A 35 -33.64 22.99 -15.24
N PRO A 36 -32.32 23.16 -15.39
CA PRO A 36 -31.57 22.28 -16.25
C PRO A 36 -31.81 20.87 -15.72
N VAL A 37 -32.37 20.00 -16.54
CA VAL A 37 -32.50 18.58 -16.24
C VAL A 37 -31.07 18.11 -15.92
N ALA A 38 -30.82 17.69 -14.67
CA ALA A 38 -29.60 16.98 -14.33
C ALA A 38 -29.38 15.91 -15.39
N ASP A 39 -28.23 15.91 -16.07
CA ASP A 39 -27.95 15.01 -17.20
C ASP A 39 -28.43 13.60 -16.83
N ALA A 40 -29.54 13.18 -17.46
CA ALA A 40 -30.13 11.90 -17.19
C ALA A 40 -29.10 10.86 -17.64
N THR A 41 -28.50 10.15 -16.68
CA THR A 41 -27.46 9.15 -16.98
C THR A 41 -27.94 8.26 -18.12
N PRO A 42 -27.15 8.11 -19.22
CA PRO A 42 -27.60 7.43 -20.42
C PRO A 42 -28.19 6.04 -20.12
N SER A 43 -29.24 5.64 -20.84
CA SER A 43 -29.90 4.33 -20.62
C SER A 43 -28.98 3.14 -20.90
N ALA A 44 -27.96 3.32 -21.74
CA ALA A 44 -26.91 2.33 -22.01
C ALA A 44 -25.72 2.40 -21.02
N ALA A 45 -25.81 3.19 -19.94
CA ALA A 45 -24.78 3.21 -18.90
C ALA A 45 -24.94 1.99 -17.96
N PRO A 46 -23.84 1.49 -17.37
CA PRO A 46 -23.90 0.46 -16.34
C PRO A 46 -24.81 0.84 -15.18
N GLN A 47 -25.63 -0.11 -14.74
CA GLN A 47 -26.43 0.00 -13.53
C GLN A 47 -25.57 -0.39 -12.31
N SER A 48 -25.65 0.39 -11.23
CA SER A 48 -25.11 -0.04 -9.94
C SER A 48 -25.93 -1.22 -9.39
N LEU A 49 -25.24 -2.31 -9.07
CA LEU A 49 -25.83 -3.55 -8.56
C LEU A 49 -25.31 -3.82 -7.15
N SER A 50 -26.16 -4.40 -6.29
CA SER A 50 -25.67 -4.97 -5.03
C SER A 50 -24.75 -6.17 -5.30
N ALA A 51 -23.88 -6.49 -4.35
CA ALA A 51 -23.00 -7.66 -4.43
C ALA A 51 -23.80 -8.97 -4.66
N SER A 52 -24.95 -9.12 -4.00
CA SER A 52 -25.83 -10.28 -4.16
C SER A 52 -26.46 -10.35 -5.56
N ALA A 53 -26.89 -9.23 -6.13
CA ALA A 53 -27.44 -9.17 -7.48
C ALA A 53 -26.37 -9.51 -8.53
N LYS A 54 -25.14 -8.99 -8.37
CA LYS A 54 -24.01 -9.33 -9.24
C LYS A 54 -23.65 -10.82 -9.16
N ALA A 55 -23.63 -11.39 -7.94
CA ALA A 55 -23.38 -12.82 -7.74
C ALA A 55 -24.42 -13.71 -8.43
N GLY A 56 -25.71 -13.35 -8.34
CA GLY A 56 -26.79 -14.05 -9.05
C GLY A 56 -26.59 -14.05 -10.57
N LEU A 57 -26.27 -12.90 -11.16
CA LEU A 57 -26.00 -12.81 -12.60
C LEU A 57 -24.79 -13.66 -13.04
N LEU A 58 -23.74 -13.73 -12.22
CA LEU A 58 -22.58 -14.59 -12.47
C LEU A 58 -22.95 -16.07 -12.38
N GLN A 59 -23.84 -16.45 -11.47
CA GLN A 59 -24.34 -17.81 -11.33
C GLN A 59 -25.18 -18.21 -12.55
N ASP A 60 -26.10 -17.36 -12.99
CA ASP A 60 -26.93 -17.57 -14.18
C ASP A 60 -26.06 -17.73 -15.42
N ALA A 61 -25.11 -16.81 -15.64
CA ALA A 61 -24.14 -16.90 -16.73
C ALA A 61 -23.33 -18.19 -16.69
N ASN A 62 -22.98 -18.69 -15.49
CA ASN A 62 -22.25 -19.95 -15.34
C ASN A 62 -23.09 -21.18 -15.66
N ALA A 63 -24.39 -21.15 -15.37
CA ALA A 63 -25.32 -22.20 -15.75
C ALA A 63 -25.54 -22.23 -17.28
N ASP A 64 -25.65 -21.06 -17.91
CA ASP A 64 -26.02 -20.92 -19.32
C ASP A 64 -24.84 -20.96 -20.30
N LYS A 65 -23.59 -21.00 -19.82
CA LYS A 65 -22.40 -20.86 -20.67
C LYS A 65 -22.26 -21.91 -21.78
N ALA A 66 -22.75 -23.14 -21.56
CA ALA A 66 -22.75 -24.17 -22.59
C ALA A 66 -23.74 -23.86 -23.72
N ALA A 67 -25.00 -23.56 -23.37
CA ALA A 67 -26.02 -23.15 -24.35
C ALA A 67 -25.62 -21.85 -25.07
N THR A 68 -24.94 -20.93 -24.36
CA THR A 68 -24.38 -19.72 -24.95
C THR A 68 -23.31 -20.03 -25.98
N ALA A 69 -22.39 -20.97 -25.70
CA ALA A 69 -21.36 -21.40 -26.63
C ALA A 69 -21.96 -21.96 -27.93
N ASP A 70 -23.01 -22.79 -27.81
CA ASP A 70 -23.75 -23.34 -28.97
C ASP A 70 -24.43 -22.23 -29.77
N LYS A 71 -25.13 -21.32 -29.09
CA LYS A 71 -25.88 -20.21 -29.70
C LYS A 71 -24.99 -19.25 -30.49
N ILE A 72 -23.74 -19.06 -30.06
CA ILE A 72 -22.77 -18.18 -30.74
C ILE A 72 -21.85 -18.94 -31.72
N GLY A 73 -22.11 -20.24 -31.93
CA GLY A 73 -21.44 -21.08 -32.92
C GLY A 73 -19.98 -21.40 -32.61
N LEU A 74 -19.63 -21.60 -31.33
CA LEU A 74 -18.28 -22.07 -30.99
C LEU A 74 -18.10 -23.54 -31.39
N GLY A 75 -16.87 -23.94 -31.73
CA GLY A 75 -16.57 -25.33 -32.06
C GLY A 75 -16.72 -26.26 -30.85
N ALA A 76 -16.94 -27.56 -31.07
CA ALA A 76 -17.15 -28.55 -30.00
C ALA A 76 -16.00 -28.67 -28.99
N LYS A 77 -14.79 -28.22 -29.36
CA LYS A 77 -13.62 -28.17 -28.47
C LYS A 77 -13.54 -26.88 -27.66
N GLU A 78 -14.26 -25.84 -28.07
CA GLU A 78 -14.28 -24.55 -27.38
C GLU A 78 -15.29 -24.56 -26.23
N LYS A 79 -14.89 -24.07 -25.05
CA LYS A 79 -15.80 -23.85 -23.92
C LYS A 79 -15.60 -22.46 -23.34
N LEU A 80 -16.69 -21.88 -22.84
CA LEU A 80 -16.70 -20.56 -22.19
C LEU A 80 -16.38 -20.67 -20.69
N VAL A 81 -15.66 -19.69 -20.17
CA VAL A 81 -15.41 -19.48 -18.74
C VAL A 81 -15.88 -18.07 -18.40
N VAL A 82 -16.91 -17.95 -17.54
CA VAL A 82 -17.46 -16.65 -17.14
C VAL A 82 -16.41 -15.88 -16.34
N ARG A 83 -16.22 -14.60 -16.69
CA ARG A 83 -15.31 -13.68 -15.97
C ARG A 83 -16.04 -12.58 -15.25
N ASP A 84 -16.99 -11.94 -15.92
CA ASP A 84 -17.74 -10.83 -15.33
C ASP A 84 -19.12 -10.69 -16.00
N VAL A 85 -20.04 -10.04 -15.29
CA VAL A 85 -21.34 -9.63 -15.82
C VAL A 85 -21.61 -8.18 -15.44
N VAL A 86 -21.89 -7.36 -16.45
CA VAL A 86 -22.38 -5.98 -16.29
C VAL A 86 -23.81 -5.91 -16.81
N LYS A 87 -24.67 -5.17 -16.11
CA LYS A 87 -26.04 -4.90 -16.55
C LYS A 87 -26.23 -3.40 -16.71
N ASP A 88 -26.73 -2.99 -17.86
CA ASP A 88 -27.05 -1.60 -18.15
C ASP A 88 -28.43 -1.22 -17.62
N ARG A 89 -28.67 0.09 -17.48
CA ARG A 89 -29.96 0.63 -17.01
C ARG A 89 -31.13 0.30 -17.93
N ASP A 90 -30.91 0.15 -19.24
CA ASP A 90 -31.91 -0.32 -20.21
C ASP A 90 -32.24 -1.83 -20.07
N GLY A 91 -31.51 -2.53 -19.20
CA GLY A 91 -31.65 -3.95 -18.94
C GLY A 91 -30.83 -4.85 -19.87
N THR A 92 -30.00 -4.28 -20.76
CA THR A 92 -28.99 -5.04 -21.50
C THR A 92 -28.00 -5.66 -20.54
N VAL A 93 -27.61 -6.91 -20.78
CA VAL A 93 -26.60 -7.64 -20.00
C VAL A 93 -25.40 -7.93 -20.89
N HIS A 94 -24.22 -7.65 -20.35
CA HIS A 94 -22.92 -7.87 -20.96
C HIS A 94 -22.17 -8.92 -20.15
N THR A 95 -22.06 -10.13 -20.70
CA THR A 95 -21.32 -11.22 -20.05
C THR A 95 -19.97 -11.38 -20.73
N ARG A 96 -18.90 -11.20 -19.96
CA ARG A 96 -17.52 -11.37 -20.40
C ARG A 96 -17.07 -12.81 -20.16
N TYR A 97 -16.49 -13.41 -21.18
CA TYR A 97 -16.01 -14.78 -21.14
C TYR A 97 -14.55 -14.87 -21.57
N GLU A 98 -13.79 -15.69 -20.86
CA GLU A 98 -12.62 -16.36 -21.44
C GLU A 98 -13.05 -17.62 -22.21
N ARG A 99 -12.14 -18.13 -23.05
CA ARG A 99 -12.32 -19.39 -23.76
C ARG A 99 -11.27 -20.41 -23.36
N THR A 100 -11.68 -21.67 -23.41
CA THR A 100 -10.76 -22.81 -23.49
C THR A 100 -10.96 -23.53 -24.82
N TYR A 101 -9.93 -24.22 -25.32
CA TYR A 101 -9.99 -25.13 -26.46
C TYR A 101 -9.37 -26.46 -26.05
N ASP A 102 -10.16 -27.53 -26.06
CA ASP A 102 -9.73 -28.86 -25.60
C ASP A 102 -9.18 -28.84 -24.15
N GLY A 103 -9.78 -27.99 -23.31
CA GLY A 103 -9.34 -27.74 -21.93
C GLY A 103 -8.15 -26.79 -21.79
N LEU A 104 -7.51 -26.34 -22.87
CA LEU A 104 -6.41 -25.38 -22.82
C LEU A 104 -6.92 -23.93 -22.82
N PRO A 105 -6.38 -23.02 -21.99
CA PRO A 105 -6.73 -21.60 -22.05
C PRO A 105 -6.45 -20.99 -23.43
N VAL A 106 -7.35 -20.11 -23.91
CA VAL A 106 -7.16 -19.38 -25.17
C VAL A 106 -6.81 -17.92 -24.86
N LEU A 107 -5.55 -17.55 -25.03
CA LEU A 107 -5.05 -16.19 -24.80
C LEU A 107 -5.34 -15.28 -26.00
N GLY A 108 -5.90 -14.09 -25.75
CA GLY A 108 -6.42 -13.20 -26.80
C GLY A 108 -7.68 -13.72 -27.48
N GLY A 109 -8.33 -14.70 -26.85
CA GLY A 109 -9.55 -15.32 -27.34
C GLY A 109 -10.79 -14.90 -26.57
N ASP A 110 -10.76 -13.97 -25.63
CA ASP A 110 -11.95 -13.59 -24.89
C ASP A 110 -13.06 -12.96 -25.77
N LEU A 111 -14.28 -12.95 -25.24
CA LEU A 111 -15.44 -12.38 -25.91
C LEU A 111 -16.44 -11.80 -24.90
N VAL A 112 -17.30 -10.90 -25.39
CA VAL A 112 -18.43 -10.36 -24.64
C VAL A 112 -19.72 -10.67 -25.40
N VAL A 113 -20.67 -11.30 -24.71
CA VAL A 113 -22.02 -11.55 -25.25
C VAL A 113 -22.94 -10.45 -24.74
N HIS A 114 -23.65 -9.79 -25.64
CA HIS A 114 -24.58 -8.72 -25.34
C HIS A 114 -26.01 -9.23 -25.51
N THR A 115 -26.79 -9.23 -24.43
CA THR A 115 -28.15 -9.77 -24.39
C THR A 115 -29.13 -8.67 -23.99
N ALA A 116 -30.21 -8.49 -24.74
CA ALA A 116 -31.25 -7.52 -24.41
C ALA A 116 -32.01 -7.92 -23.14
N LYS A 117 -32.76 -6.98 -22.55
CA LYS A 117 -33.59 -7.19 -21.35
C LYS A 117 -34.53 -8.40 -21.45
N ASN A 118 -34.95 -8.78 -22.66
CA ASN A 118 -35.83 -9.93 -22.93
C ASN A 118 -35.07 -11.24 -23.21
N GLY A 119 -33.75 -11.30 -22.96
CA GLY A 119 -32.93 -12.49 -23.21
C GLY A 119 -32.49 -12.69 -24.66
N LYS A 120 -32.89 -11.81 -25.59
CA LYS A 120 -32.48 -11.92 -27.00
C LYS A 120 -31.01 -11.50 -27.18
N LEU A 121 -30.26 -12.28 -27.96
CA LEU A 121 -28.88 -11.93 -28.33
C LEU A 121 -28.88 -10.67 -29.19
N LYS A 122 -28.19 -9.61 -28.74
CA LYS A 122 -27.95 -8.37 -29.51
C LYS A 122 -26.69 -8.49 -30.36
N GLY A 123 -25.65 -9.15 -29.85
CA GLY A 123 -24.39 -9.32 -30.57
C GLY A 123 -23.32 -9.98 -29.71
N VAL A 124 -22.16 -10.23 -30.34
CA VAL A 124 -20.98 -10.78 -29.68
C VAL A 124 -19.77 -9.96 -30.12
N THR A 125 -19.07 -9.38 -29.16
CA THR A 125 -17.76 -8.77 -29.37
C THR A 125 -16.69 -9.83 -29.15
N LYS A 126 -15.81 -10.07 -30.12
CA LYS A 126 -14.76 -11.11 -30.04
C LYS A 126 -13.38 -10.45 -30.13
N ALA A 127 -12.46 -10.82 -29.24
CA ALA A 127 -11.06 -10.37 -29.30
C ALA A 127 -10.35 -10.84 -30.57
N THR A 128 -10.73 -12.03 -31.08
CA THR A 128 -10.23 -12.55 -32.36
C THR A 128 -11.39 -12.98 -33.26
N LYS A 129 -11.30 -12.62 -34.55
CA LYS A 129 -12.24 -13.06 -35.60
C LYS A 129 -11.84 -14.41 -36.19
N ALA A 130 -10.62 -14.89 -35.92
CA ALA A 130 -10.15 -16.18 -36.41
C ALA A 130 -10.86 -17.33 -35.70
N THR A 131 -11.16 -18.40 -36.45
CA THR A 131 -11.64 -19.65 -35.84
C THR A 131 -10.52 -20.25 -34.99
N VAL A 132 -10.79 -20.48 -33.70
CA VAL A 132 -9.83 -21.12 -32.79
C VAL A 132 -9.78 -22.59 -33.11
N LYS A 133 -8.83 -22.97 -33.97
CA LYS A 133 -8.61 -24.35 -34.39
C LYS A 133 -7.13 -24.58 -34.64
N VAL A 134 -6.58 -25.57 -33.94
CA VAL A 134 -5.18 -26.01 -34.08
C VAL A 134 -5.12 -27.43 -34.62
N ALA A 135 -4.03 -27.75 -35.32
CA ALA A 135 -3.84 -29.07 -35.94
C ALA A 135 -3.70 -30.19 -34.91
N SER A 136 -3.07 -29.91 -33.76
CA SER A 136 -2.97 -30.80 -32.61
C SER A 136 -2.83 -29.99 -31.32
N THR A 137 -3.22 -30.58 -30.18
CA THR A 137 -2.97 -30.07 -28.82
C THR A 137 -1.79 -30.78 -28.14
N ASP A 138 -1.09 -31.65 -28.88
CA ASP A 138 0.15 -32.30 -28.50
C ASP A 138 1.34 -31.41 -28.84
N ALA A 139 2.04 -30.97 -27.79
CA ALA A 139 3.25 -30.18 -27.94
C ALA A 139 4.44 -31.13 -28.14
N LYS A 140 5.23 -30.89 -29.20
CA LYS A 140 6.41 -31.71 -29.53
C LYS A 140 7.64 -31.32 -28.73
N LEU A 141 7.69 -30.09 -28.22
CA LEU A 141 8.81 -29.57 -27.46
C LEU A 141 8.72 -29.96 -25.99
N ALA A 142 9.85 -30.41 -25.44
CA ALA A 142 9.99 -30.68 -24.03
C ALA A 142 9.85 -29.39 -23.21
N LYS A 143 9.04 -29.43 -22.14
CA LYS A 143 8.82 -28.29 -21.24
C LYS A 143 10.12 -27.67 -20.71
N SER A 144 11.13 -28.48 -20.41
CA SER A 144 12.43 -28.00 -19.92
C SER A 144 13.17 -27.15 -20.97
N SER A 145 13.06 -27.48 -22.26
CA SER A 145 13.64 -26.68 -23.33
C SER A 145 12.91 -25.33 -23.49
N VAL A 146 11.59 -25.34 -23.33
CA VAL A 146 10.77 -24.13 -23.38
C VAL A 146 11.05 -23.20 -22.21
N ALA A 147 11.16 -23.76 -20.99
CA ALA A 147 11.53 -23.01 -19.79
C ALA A 147 12.87 -22.29 -19.96
N LYS A 148 13.91 -23.01 -20.42
CA LYS A 148 15.24 -22.41 -20.72
C LYS A 148 15.17 -21.31 -21.78
N SER A 149 14.35 -21.49 -22.81
CA SER A 149 14.14 -20.44 -23.82
C SER A 149 13.46 -19.21 -23.24
N ALA A 150 12.51 -19.40 -22.32
CA ALA A 150 11.84 -18.30 -21.62
C ALA A 150 12.79 -17.55 -20.68
N GLU A 151 13.68 -18.24 -19.96
CA GLU A 151 14.75 -17.62 -19.15
C GLU A 151 15.70 -16.80 -20.01
N SER A 152 16.10 -17.32 -21.18
CA SER A 152 16.94 -16.55 -22.12
C SER A 152 16.24 -15.30 -22.62
N THR A 153 14.93 -15.39 -22.88
CA THR A 153 14.09 -14.24 -23.20
C THR A 153 14.05 -13.24 -22.03
N ALA A 154 13.84 -13.70 -20.80
CA ALA A 154 13.81 -12.86 -19.61
C ALA A 154 15.14 -12.16 -19.33
N ALA A 155 16.26 -12.85 -19.52
CA ALA A 155 17.59 -12.26 -19.42
C ALA A 155 17.81 -11.14 -20.46
N LYS A 156 17.30 -11.32 -21.70
CA LYS A 156 17.32 -10.25 -22.73
C LYS A 156 16.42 -9.07 -22.36
N ALA A 157 15.32 -9.34 -21.66
CA ALA A 157 14.46 -8.34 -21.02
C ALA A 157 15.04 -7.81 -19.70
N LYS A 158 16.32 -8.05 -19.40
CA LYS A 158 17.04 -7.56 -18.21
C LYS A 158 16.47 -8.03 -16.87
N THR A 159 15.74 -9.14 -16.85
CA THR A 159 15.36 -9.81 -15.60
C THR A 159 16.57 -10.58 -15.05
N ALA A 160 17.10 -10.11 -13.92
CA ALA A 160 18.10 -10.80 -13.12
C ALA A 160 17.47 -11.94 -12.32
N LYS A 161 18.28 -12.95 -11.94
CA LYS A 161 17.82 -14.14 -11.18
C LYS A 161 16.58 -14.79 -11.80
N ALA A 162 16.53 -14.84 -13.13
CA ALA A 162 15.42 -15.40 -13.88
C ALA A 162 15.22 -16.88 -13.50
N ASP A 163 14.00 -17.21 -13.05
CA ASP A 163 13.58 -18.55 -12.68
C ASP A 163 12.28 -18.87 -13.43
N ALA A 164 12.35 -19.77 -14.42
CA ALA A 164 11.18 -20.16 -15.18
C ALA A 164 10.36 -21.22 -14.46
N GLN A 165 9.10 -20.89 -14.19
CA GLN A 165 8.11 -21.86 -13.74
C GLN A 165 7.78 -22.88 -14.83
N SER A 166 7.18 -24.01 -14.44
CA SER A 166 6.81 -25.07 -15.40
C SER A 166 5.87 -24.53 -16.49
N PRO A 167 6.25 -24.61 -17.79
CA PRO A 167 5.40 -24.12 -18.87
C PRO A 167 4.05 -24.83 -18.92
N ARG A 168 2.97 -24.07 -19.12
CA ARG A 168 1.62 -24.60 -19.35
C ARG A 168 1.23 -24.45 -20.81
N LYS A 169 0.50 -25.43 -21.35
CA LYS A 169 -0.01 -25.37 -22.73
C LYS A 169 -1.19 -24.39 -22.80
N VAL A 170 -1.21 -23.56 -23.82
CA VAL A 170 -2.27 -22.59 -24.12
C VAL A 170 -2.51 -22.57 -25.63
N ILE A 171 -3.64 -21.99 -26.06
CA ILE A 171 -3.82 -21.56 -27.44
C ILE A 171 -3.55 -20.07 -27.52
N TRP A 172 -2.58 -19.66 -28.33
CA TRP A 172 -2.35 -18.25 -28.62
C TRP A 172 -3.25 -17.83 -29.78
N ALA A 173 -4.14 -16.86 -29.55
CA ALA A 173 -5.10 -16.38 -30.54
C ALA A 173 -5.16 -14.84 -30.63
N ALA A 174 -4.27 -14.12 -29.92
CA ALA A 174 -4.25 -12.66 -29.91
C ALA A 174 -3.77 -12.06 -31.23
N GLU A 175 -2.89 -12.75 -31.97
CA GLU A 175 -2.40 -12.32 -33.27
C GLU A 175 -2.34 -13.48 -34.26
N GLY A 176 -2.69 -13.20 -35.52
CA GLY A 176 -2.57 -14.14 -36.62
C GLY A 176 -3.51 -15.35 -36.51
N LYS A 177 -3.07 -16.47 -37.07
CA LYS A 177 -3.80 -17.74 -37.00
C LYS A 177 -3.59 -18.36 -35.61
N PRO A 178 -4.64 -18.82 -34.90
CA PRO A 178 -4.48 -19.48 -33.62
C PRO A 178 -3.54 -20.68 -33.68
N VAL A 179 -2.61 -20.77 -32.72
CA VAL A 179 -1.60 -21.84 -32.62
C VAL A 179 -1.52 -22.42 -31.21
N LEU A 180 -1.08 -23.67 -31.11
CA LEU A 180 -0.70 -24.25 -29.82
C LEU A 180 0.60 -23.59 -29.36
N ALA A 181 0.60 -23.11 -28.13
CA ALA A 181 1.74 -22.46 -27.51
C ALA A 181 1.95 -22.94 -26.08
N TYR A 182 3.09 -22.57 -25.52
CA TYR A 182 3.35 -22.59 -24.09
C TYR A 182 3.31 -21.17 -23.54
N GLU A 183 2.70 -21.00 -22.38
CA GLU A 183 2.95 -19.84 -21.53
C GLU A 183 3.91 -20.27 -20.42
N THR A 184 5.00 -19.53 -20.29
CA THR A 184 5.98 -19.69 -19.21
C THR A 184 6.01 -18.39 -18.42
N VAL A 185 5.79 -18.47 -17.11
CA VAL A 185 6.01 -17.36 -16.20
C VAL A 185 7.45 -17.45 -15.71
N VAL A 186 8.22 -16.40 -15.95
CA VAL A 186 9.59 -16.27 -15.48
C VAL A 186 9.60 -15.23 -14.37
N THR A 187 9.90 -15.66 -13.15
CA THR A 187 10.09 -14.76 -12.01
C THR A 187 11.54 -14.30 -11.95
N GLY A 188 11.80 -13.19 -11.31
CA GLY A 188 13.16 -12.71 -11.08
C GLY A 188 13.14 -11.33 -10.45
N VAL A 189 14.17 -10.54 -10.76
CA VAL A 189 14.33 -9.18 -10.26
C VAL A 189 14.67 -8.27 -11.44
N GLN A 190 14.04 -7.11 -11.54
CA GLN A 190 14.36 -6.05 -12.49
C GLN A 190 15.68 -5.38 -12.08
N LYS A 191 16.19 -4.43 -12.88
CA LYS A 191 17.53 -3.86 -12.66
C LYS A 191 17.64 -3.11 -11.33
N ASP A 192 16.55 -2.49 -10.94
CA ASP A 192 16.29 -1.65 -9.76
C ASP A 192 16.00 -2.46 -8.47
N GLY A 193 15.78 -3.77 -8.55
CA GLY A 193 15.42 -4.58 -7.39
C GLY A 193 13.95 -5.01 -7.31
N THR A 194 13.08 -4.49 -8.18
CA THR A 194 11.66 -4.85 -8.25
C THR A 194 11.49 -6.30 -8.65
N PRO A 195 10.53 -7.05 -8.07
CA PRO A 195 10.15 -8.35 -8.60
C PRO A 195 9.81 -8.28 -10.09
N SER A 196 10.34 -9.20 -10.88
CA SER A 196 9.95 -9.38 -12.28
C SER A 196 8.98 -10.56 -12.37
N ARG A 197 7.94 -10.43 -13.21
CA ARG A 197 7.02 -11.52 -13.53
C ARG A 197 6.72 -11.51 -15.03
N LEU A 198 7.69 -11.97 -15.81
CA LEU A 198 7.59 -11.97 -17.26
C LEU A 198 6.79 -13.18 -17.76
N HIS A 199 5.70 -12.94 -18.46
CA HIS A 199 4.96 -13.98 -19.18
C HIS A 199 5.51 -14.11 -20.59
N VAL A 200 6.11 -15.25 -20.93
CA VAL A 200 6.64 -15.55 -22.26
C VAL A 200 5.75 -16.57 -22.96
N ILE A 201 5.25 -16.22 -24.14
CA ILE A 201 4.47 -17.11 -25.00
C ILE A 201 5.38 -17.67 -26.09
N THR A 202 5.50 -19.00 -26.13
CA THR A 202 6.38 -19.72 -27.04
C THR A 202 5.58 -20.67 -27.92
N ASP A 203 5.77 -20.60 -29.24
CA ASP A 203 5.15 -21.51 -30.19
C ASP A 203 5.54 -22.97 -29.89
N ALA A 204 4.55 -23.84 -29.70
CA ALA A 204 4.79 -25.20 -29.22
C ALA A 204 5.35 -26.15 -30.29
N ALA A 205 5.37 -25.74 -31.56
CA ALA A 205 5.91 -26.52 -32.67
C ALA A 205 7.34 -26.11 -33.03
N THR A 206 7.63 -24.81 -32.98
CA THR A 206 8.90 -24.23 -33.45
C THR A 206 9.81 -23.75 -32.33
N GLY A 207 9.27 -23.48 -31.14
CA GLY A 207 10.03 -22.93 -30.01
C GLY A 207 10.27 -21.43 -30.13
N LYS A 208 9.72 -20.78 -31.16
CA LYS A 208 9.86 -19.34 -31.37
C LYS A 208 9.02 -18.56 -30.34
N LYS A 209 9.57 -17.47 -29.79
CA LYS A 209 8.80 -16.49 -29.01
C LYS A 209 7.70 -15.88 -29.89
N LEU A 210 6.46 -16.02 -29.48
CA LEU A 210 5.30 -15.39 -30.10
C LEU A 210 4.99 -14.04 -29.46
N PHE A 211 5.12 -13.96 -28.13
CA PHE A 211 4.79 -12.76 -27.37
C PHE A 211 5.51 -12.80 -26.03
N GLU A 212 5.69 -11.63 -25.42
CA GLU A 212 6.03 -11.50 -24.01
C GLU A 212 5.31 -10.29 -23.41
N ARG A 213 4.98 -10.36 -22.13
CA ARG A 213 4.55 -9.19 -21.35
C ARG A 213 5.16 -9.24 -19.97
N GLN A 214 5.60 -8.09 -19.48
CA GLN A 214 5.90 -7.92 -18.08
C GLN A 214 4.56 -7.77 -17.34
N ALA A 215 4.36 -8.53 -16.26
CA ALA A 215 3.12 -8.41 -15.46
C ALA A 215 3.27 -7.43 -14.29
N ILE A 216 4.47 -6.89 -14.07
CA ILE A 216 4.80 -5.87 -13.08
C ILE A 216 5.32 -4.65 -13.82
N GLU A 217 4.44 -3.67 -14.07
CA GLU A 217 4.78 -2.41 -14.72
C GLU A 217 5.17 -1.38 -13.62
N ASN A 218 6.25 -0.64 -13.85
CA ASN A 218 6.69 0.42 -12.94
C ASN A 218 6.65 1.75 -13.69
N GLY A 219 5.99 2.73 -13.09
CA GLY A 219 6.08 4.12 -13.49
C GLY A 219 7.38 4.74 -13.03
N THR A 220 7.81 5.77 -13.76
CA THR A 220 8.86 6.67 -13.31
C THR A 220 8.25 7.79 -12.48
N GLY A 221 8.57 7.87 -11.20
CA GLY A 221 8.14 8.95 -10.32
C GLY A 221 9.20 10.03 -10.14
N ASN A 222 8.81 11.29 -10.23
CA ASN A 222 9.63 12.44 -9.82
C ASN A 222 9.11 12.94 -8.47
N SER A 223 9.71 12.42 -7.41
CA SER A 223 9.40 12.68 -6.01
C SER A 223 9.94 14.05 -5.56
N GLN A 224 9.29 14.65 -4.57
CA GLN A 224 9.79 15.87 -3.92
C GLN A 224 10.97 15.58 -2.98
N TYR A 225 10.94 14.43 -2.29
CA TYR A 225 11.88 14.09 -1.21
C TYR A 225 12.87 12.98 -1.57
N SER A 226 12.54 12.12 -2.55
CA SER A 226 13.35 10.95 -2.95
C SER A 226 13.93 11.07 -4.36
N GLY A 227 13.80 12.25 -4.99
CA GLY A 227 14.29 12.49 -6.35
C GLY A 227 13.58 11.62 -7.39
N LYS A 228 14.33 10.97 -8.28
CA LYS A 228 13.74 10.12 -9.31
C LYS A 228 13.66 8.67 -8.85
N VAL A 229 12.45 8.14 -8.71
CA VAL A 229 12.15 6.81 -8.17
C VAL A 229 11.34 5.96 -9.16
N GLU A 230 11.30 4.65 -8.92
CA GLU A 230 10.36 3.76 -9.59
C GLU A 230 9.21 3.41 -8.63
N ILE A 231 7.98 3.48 -9.13
CA ILE A 231 6.76 3.23 -8.37
C ILE A 231 5.91 2.18 -9.09
N GLY A 232 5.28 1.27 -8.33
CA GLY A 232 4.36 0.28 -8.90
C GLY A 232 3.14 0.96 -9.52
N THR A 233 2.86 0.65 -10.78
CA THR A 233 1.70 1.18 -11.51
C THR A 233 0.95 0.07 -12.21
N LYS A 234 -0.28 0.39 -12.61
CA LYS A 234 -1.17 -0.56 -13.28
C LYS A 234 -1.64 0.04 -14.58
N LYS A 235 -1.43 -0.68 -15.67
CA LYS A 235 -1.98 -0.29 -16.97
C LYS A 235 -3.51 -0.32 -16.94
N GLY A 236 -4.13 0.86 -17.06
CA GLY A 236 -5.56 1.06 -17.17
C GLY A 236 -6.05 0.97 -18.62
N SER A 237 -7.34 1.24 -18.85
CA SER A 237 -7.93 1.24 -20.19
C SER A 237 -7.41 2.37 -21.10
N ASN A 238 -7.04 3.51 -20.52
CA ASN A 238 -6.57 4.72 -21.21
C ASN A 238 -5.42 5.37 -20.41
N GLY A 239 -4.30 4.67 -20.24
CA GLY A 239 -3.15 5.16 -19.48
C GLY A 239 -2.75 4.19 -18.36
N PHE A 240 -2.32 4.75 -17.24
CA PHE A 240 -1.77 4.08 -16.07
C PHE A 240 -2.48 4.59 -14.82
N ASP A 241 -2.77 3.70 -13.90
CA ASP A 241 -3.30 3.98 -12.58
C ASP A 241 -2.16 3.86 -11.57
N LEU A 242 -2.10 4.75 -10.58
CA LEU A 242 -1.12 4.68 -9.50
C LEU A 242 -1.56 3.63 -8.46
N THR A 243 -1.51 2.38 -8.90
CA THR A 243 -1.85 1.17 -8.14
C THR A 243 -0.75 0.13 -8.28
N ASP A 244 -0.20 -0.32 -7.15
CA ASP A 244 0.84 -1.34 -7.09
C ASP A 244 0.24 -2.72 -6.76
N ASP A 245 -0.14 -3.46 -7.82
CA ASP A 245 -0.63 -4.85 -7.71
C ASP A 245 0.47 -5.83 -7.22
N SER A 246 1.76 -5.45 -7.27
CA SER A 246 2.87 -6.29 -6.79
C SER A 246 2.99 -6.30 -5.26
N ARG A 247 2.43 -5.28 -4.61
CA ARG A 247 2.42 -5.09 -3.15
C ARG A 247 0.99 -5.06 -2.60
N GLY A 248 0.21 -6.06 -2.97
CA GLY A 248 -1.13 -6.26 -2.42
C GLY A 248 -2.20 -5.27 -2.92
N GLY A 249 -1.90 -4.47 -3.96
CA GLY A 249 -2.83 -3.52 -4.55
C GLY A 249 -2.89 -2.18 -3.83
N HIS A 250 -1.75 -1.69 -3.31
CA HIS A 250 -1.67 -0.31 -2.79
C HIS A 250 -2.13 0.68 -3.84
N SER A 251 -3.00 1.62 -3.47
CA SER A 251 -3.56 2.60 -4.40
C SER A 251 -3.36 4.01 -3.86
N THR A 252 -3.01 4.97 -4.70
CA THR A 252 -2.83 6.37 -4.28
C THR A 252 -3.92 7.27 -4.85
N MET A 253 -4.62 7.96 -3.96
CA MET A 253 -5.75 8.84 -4.26
C MET A 253 -5.37 10.31 -4.10
N ASN A 254 -5.84 11.15 -5.02
CA ASN A 254 -5.85 12.60 -4.94
C ASN A 254 -7.17 13.08 -4.32
N LEU A 255 -7.11 13.77 -3.19
CA LEU A 255 -8.31 14.31 -2.53
C LEU A 255 -8.67 15.72 -3.00
N GLU A 256 -7.86 16.33 -3.87
CA GLU A 256 -8.09 17.62 -4.50
C GLU A 256 -8.36 18.73 -3.47
N ASN A 257 -7.61 18.72 -2.35
CA ASN A 257 -7.76 19.61 -1.19
C ASN A 257 -9.10 19.47 -0.45
N GLY A 258 -9.71 18.27 -0.52
CA GLY A 258 -10.94 17.89 0.17
C GLY A 258 -10.73 16.81 1.23
N GLU A 259 -11.84 16.30 1.79
CA GLU A 259 -11.81 15.31 2.89
C GLU A 259 -12.52 13.98 2.52
N GLY A 260 -12.85 13.79 1.23
CA GLY A 260 -13.63 12.64 0.74
C GLY A 260 -12.79 11.42 0.32
N GLU A 261 -13.38 10.54 -0.50
CA GLU A 261 -12.70 9.35 -1.04
C GLU A 261 -11.62 9.71 -2.08
N GLY A 262 -11.69 10.90 -2.66
CA GLY A 262 -10.76 11.37 -3.69
C GLY A 262 -10.94 10.65 -5.02
N LYS A 263 -9.93 10.79 -5.88
CA LYS A 263 -9.83 10.13 -7.19
C LYS A 263 -8.51 9.39 -7.28
N LEU A 264 -8.53 8.20 -7.86
CA LEU A 264 -7.30 7.47 -8.18
C LEU A 264 -6.44 8.32 -9.11
N PHE A 265 -5.14 8.45 -8.80
CA PHE A 265 -4.21 9.07 -9.71
C PHE A 265 -4.10 8.24 -10.99
N THR A 266 -4.23 8.93 -12.13
CA THR A 266 -4.03 8.35 -13.46
C THR A 266 -3.03 9.18 -14.25
N ASP A 267 -2.31 8.54 -15.15
CA ASP A 267 -1.31 9.16 -16.01
C ASP A 267 -1.33 8.55 -17.43
N ASP A 268 -0.98 9.33 -18.45
CA ASP A 268 -1.04 8.87 -19.84
C ASP A 268 0.23 8.11 -20.29
N ASP A 269 1.40 8.44 -19.72
CA ASP A 269 2.71 7.99 -20.22
C ASP A 269 3.59 7.25 -19.19
N ASP A 270 3.08 7.07 -17.96
CA ASP A 270 3.72 6.41 -16.82
C ASP A 270 4.92 7.17 -16.25
N THR A 271 5.01 8.48 -16.51
CA THR A 271 5.96 9.41 -15.90
C THR A 271 5.21 10.39 -14.98
N TRP A 272 5.31 10.15 -13.68
CA TRP A 272 4.48 10.78 -12.66
C TRP A 272 5.20 11.95 -12.00
N GLY A 273 4.49 13.08 -11.86
CA GLY A 273 4.95 14.26 -11.14
C GLY A 273 6.18 14.93 -11.75
N ASN A 274 6.60 16.03 -11.14
CA ASN A 274 7.73 16.83 -11.61
C ASN A 274 8.74 17.17 -10.50
N GLY A 275 8.57 16.60 -9.30
CA GLY A 275 9.39 16.85 -8.12
C GLY A 275 9.09 18.17 -7.40
N LYS A 276 7.97 18.83 -7.72
CA LYS A 276 7.55 20.09 -7.10
C LYS A 276 6.12 20.01 -6.56
N PRO A 277 5.82 20.76 -5.49
CA PRO A 277 4.51 20.72 -4.84
C PRO A 277 3.37 21.36 -5.66
N ASP A 278 3.67 22.08 -6.74
CA ASP A 278 2.64 22.65 -7.63
C ASP A 278 2.05 21.61 -8.61
N ASP A 279 2.64 20.41 -8.67
CA ASP A 279 2.11 19.26 -9.38
C ASP A 279 1.57 18.23 -8.38
N ALA A 280 0.27 17.99 -8.44
CA ALA A 280 -0.41 17.06 -7.54
C ALA A 280 0.16 15.63 -7.61
N GLN A 281 0.63 15.19 -8.78
CA GLN A 281 1.22 13.85 -8.89
C GLN A 281 2.50 13.72 -8.06
N THR A 282 3.22 14.80 -7.75
CA THR A 282 4.46 14.74 -6.94
C THR A 282 4.19 14.17 -5.55
N ALA A 283 3.18 14.68 -4.82
CA ALA A 283 2.80 14.11 -3.52
C ALA A 283 2.28 12.66 -3.66
N GLY A 284 1.59 12.37 -4.76
CA GLY A 284 1.16 11.02 -5.10
C GLY A 284 2.33 10.05 -5.27
N VAL A 285 3.41 10.47 -5.94
CA VAL A 285 4.66 9.71 -6.10
C VAL A 285 5.29 9.45 -4.74
N ASP A 286 5.42 10.46 -3.91
CA ASP A 286 6.02 10.35 -2.57
C ASP A 286 5.28 9.31 -1.72
N ALA A 287 3.95 9.44 -1.63
CA ALA A 287 3.11 8.53 -0.86
C ALA A 287 3.07 7.11 -1.43
N ALA A 288 3.16 6.94 -2.75
CA ALA A 288 3.25 5.63 -3.39
C ALA A 288 4.61 4.97 -3.11
N TYR A 289 5.70 5.73 -3.24
CA TYR A 289 7.06 5.24 -3.00
C TYR A 289 7.28 4.89 -1.52
N GLY A 290 6.84 5.76 -0.60
CA GLY A 290 6.86 5.51 0.84
C GLY A 290 6.15 4.20 1.20
N ALA A 291 4.91 4.02 0.76
CA ALA A 291 4.17 2.77 0.98
C ALA A 291 4.89 1.53 0.40
N GLN A 292 5.48 1.67 -0.79
CA GLN A 292 6.25 0.60 -1.45
C GLN A 292 7.48 0.19 -0.62
N VAL A 293 8.30 1.13 -0.16
CA VAL A 293 9.52 0.80 0.60
C VAL A 293 9.20 0.29 2.00
N THR A 294 8.13 0.80 2.64
CA THR A 294 7.66 0.28 3.93
C THR A 294 7.14 -1.15 3.81
N TRP A 295 6.35 -1.45 2.77
CA TRP A 295 5.91 -2.82 2.51
C TRP A 295 7.10 -3.77 2.34
N ASP A 296 8.08 -3.38 1.52
CA ASP A 296 9.26 -4.20 1.25
C ASP A 296 10.10 -4.41 2.51
N TYR A 297 10.24 -3.38 3.34
CA TYR A 297 10.87 -3.50 4.66
C TYR A 297 10.17 -4.56 5.51
N TYR A 298 8.88 -4.40 5.79
CA TYR A 298 8.15 -5.37 6.64
C TYR A 298 8.21 -6.80 6.09
N LYS A 299 8.13 -6.96 4.77
CA LYS A 299 8.20 -8.26 4.11
C LYS A 299 9.61 -8.88 4.21
N ASN A 300 10.64 -8.15 3.80
CA ASN A 300 11.99 -8.69 3.65
C ASN A 300 12.71 -8.80 4.99
N VAL A 301 12.49 -7.82 5.87
CA VAL A 301 13.08 -7.79 7.19
C VAL A 301 12.26 -8.71 8.09
N HIS A 302 10.97 -8.44 8.28
CA HIS A 302 10.17 -9.10 9.32
C HIS A 302 9.33 -10.29 8.87
N GLY A 303 9.32 -10.61 7.56
CA GLY A 303 8.50 -11.69 7.02
C GLY A 303 6.99 -11.39 7.03
N ARG A 304 6.59 -10.11 7.19
CA ARG A 304 5.20 -9.69 7.25
C ARG A 304 4.74 -9.16 5.90
N GLU A 305 3.77 -9.83 5.28
CA GLU A 305 3.23 -9.41 3.97
C GLU A 305 2.03 -8.47 4.16
N GLY A 306 2.30 -7.15 4.12
CA GLY A 306 1.31 -6.09 4.32
C GLY A 306 0.95 -5.81 5.78
N ILE A 307 0.14 -4.77 5.99
CA ILE A 307 -0.17 -4.26 7.33
C ILE A 307 -0.75 -5.33 8.25
N LYS A 308 -1.66 -6.19 7.75
CA LYS A 308 -2.29 -7.29 8.50
C LYS A 308 -1.57 -8.64 8.36
N GLY A 309 -0.52 -8.71 7.54
CA GLY A 309 0.13 -9.98 7.19
C GLY A 309 -0.71 -10.87 6.26
N ASP A 310 -1.75 -10.33 5.63
CA ASP A 310 -2.69 -11.05 4.75
C ASP A 310 -2.50 -10.74 3.26
N GLY A 311 -1.42 -10.01 2.91
CA GLY A 311 -1.06 -9.69 1.53
C GLY A 311 -1.93 -8.63 0.86
N LYS A 312 -2.66 -7.81 1.63
CA LYS A 312 -3.44 -6.68 1.09
C LYS A 312 -2.75 -5.34 1.35
N GLY A 313 -2.71 -4.52 0.31
CA GLY A 313 -2.26 -3.13 0.36
C GLY A 313 -3.30 -2.21 0.98
N ALA A 314 -2.82 -1.09 1.51
CA ALA A 314 -3.62 0.04 2.00
C ALA A 314 -3.74 1.13 0.93
N THR A 315 -4.69 2.04 1.12
CA THR A 315 -4.81 3.23 0.27
C THR A 315 -3.98 4.37 0.84
N SER A 316 -3.20 5.04 0.01
CA SER A 316 -2.59 6.34 0.33
C SER A 316 -3.50 7.45 -0.18
N ARG A 317 -3.76 8.48 0.63
CA ARG A 317 -4.60 9.63 0.30
C ARG A 317 -3.79 10.91 0.48
N VAL A 318 -3.54 11.66 -0.59
CA VAL A 318 -2.79 12.93 -0.54
C VAL A 318 -3.69 14.10 -0.91
N HIS A 319 -3.24 15.33 -0.65
CA HIS A 319 -4.03 16.55 -0.81
C HIS A 319 -5.28 16.55 0.07
N TYR A 320 -5.14 16.06 1.32
CA TYR A 320 -6.22 16.09 2.29
C TYR A 320 -6.37 17.49 2.88
N GLY A 321 -7.57 18.06 2.76
CA GLY A 321 -7.88 19.41 3.24
C GLY A 321 -7.07 20.53 2.55
N ASP A 322 -7.13 21.74 3.08
CA ASP A 322 -6.38 22.89 2.58
C ASP A 322 -5.43 23.41 3.66
N SER A 323 -4.14 23.48 3.33
CA SER A 323 -3.04 23.79 4.26
C SER A 323 -3.08 22.94 5.52
N TYR A 324 -3.47 21.67 5.38
CA TYR A 324 -3.59 20.75 6.50
C TYR A 324 -2.20 20.28 6.94
N VAL A 325 -1.83 20.61 8.18
CA VAL A 325 -0.50 20.38 8.75
C VAL A 325 -0.53 19.11 9.61
N ASN A 326 -0.95 17.99 9.01
CA ASN A 326 -0.89 16.68 9.65
C ASN A 326 -0.97 15.52 8.64
N ALA A 327 -0.54 14.35 9.08
CA ALA A 327 -0.78 13.06 8.44
C ALA A 327 -1.41 12.09 9.46
N PHE A 328 -2.10 11.06 9.00
CA PHE A 328 -2.70 10.06 9.89
C PHE A 328 -3.03 8.73 9.19
N TRP A 329 -2.99 7.66 9.98
CA TRP A 329 -3.62 6.37 9.69
C TRP A 329 -5.08 6.31 10.15
N ASP A 330 -5.94 5.66 9.36
CA ASP A 330 -7.32 5.34 9.75
C ASP A 330 -7.67 3.89 9.40
N ASP A 331 -7.96 3.10 10.43
CA ASP A 331 -8.36 1.69 10.31
C ASP A 331 -9.69 1.49 9.58
N SER A 332 -10.59 2.47 9.62
CA SER A 332 -11.93 2.36 9.05
C SER A 332 -11.93 2.33 7.53
N CYS A 333 -11.07 3.14 6.92
CA CYS A 333 -10.79 3.13 5.48
C CYS A 333 -9.60 2.22 5.11
N PHE A 334 -8.82 1.78 6.09
CA PHE A 334 -7.54 1.07 5.89
C PHE A 334 -6.58 1.89 5.02
N CYS A 335 -6.34 3.14 5.44
CA CYS A 335 -5.64 4.11 4.62
C CYS A 335 -4.74 5.08 5.40
N MET A 336 -3.63 5.46 4.78
CA MET A 336 -2.78 6.57 5.22
C MET A 336 -3.24 7.84 4.52
N THR A 337 -3.24 8.97 5.23
CA THR A 337 -3.77 10.25 4.74
C THR A 337 -2.82 11.38 5.05
N TYR A 338 -2.54 12.22 4.06
CA TYR A 338 -1.50 13.22 4.12
C TYR A 338 -2.06 14.58 3.68
N GLY A 339 -1.86 15.59 4.52
CA GLY A 339 -2.04 16.99 4.14
C GLY A 339 -0.81 17.55 3.43
N ASP A 340 -0.98 18.74 2.84
CA ASP A 340 0.08 19.39 2.04
C ASP A 340 0.97 20.36 2.85
N GLY A 341 0.78 20.41 4.17
CA GLY A 341 1.51 21.30 5.07
C GLY A 341 1.10 22.77 4.91
N GLU A 342 1.77 23.65 5.65
CA GLU A 342 1.43 25.08 5.63
C GLU A 342 1.62 25.66 4.21
N GLY A 343 0.55 26.27 3.67
CA GLY A 343 0.57 26.86 2.34
C GLY A 343 0.63 25.87 1.18
N ASN A 344 0.39 24.57 1.42
CA ASN A 344 0.40 23.48 0.44
C ASN A 344 1.72 23.34 -0.33
N LYS A 345 2.86 23.43 0.37
CA LYS A 345 4.20 23.39 -0.26
C LYS A 345 5.06 22.21 0.16
N LYS A 346 4.69 21.56 1.26
CA LYS A 346 5.48 20.51 1.88
C LYS A 346 4.53 19.39 2.27
N PRO A 347 4.04 18.60 1.31
CA PRO A 347 3.23 17.44 1.63
C PRO A 347 3.90 16.53 2.64
N LEU A 348 3.15 16.05 3.62
CA LEU A 348 3.69 15.25 4.72
C LEU A 348 3.89 13.81 4.27
N THR A 349 4.71 13.61 3.24
CA THR A 349 4.86 12.34 2.49
C THR A 349 6.32 11.88 2.39
N SER A 350 7.23 12.38 3.23
CA SER A 350 8.60 11.84 3.33
C SER A 350 8.60 10.35 3.70
N ILE A 351 9.72 9.65 3.47
CA ILE A 351 9.78 8.19 3.63
C ILE A 351 9.42 7.79 5.06
N ASP A 352 10.02 8.46 6.04
CA ASP A 352 9.80 8.21 7.46
C ASP A 352 8.36 8.48 7.90
N VAL A 353 7.74 9.57 7.43
CA VAL A 353 6.34 9.92 7.72
C VAL A 353 5.39 8.91 7.08
N ALA A 354 5.59 8.55 5.80
CA ALA A 354 4.76 7.54 5.15
C ALA A 354 4.89 6.17 5.84
N ALA A 355 6.11 5.82 6.28
CA ALA A 355 6.38 4.61 7.03
C ALA A 355 5.81 4.65 8.45
N HIS A 356 5.81 5.81 9.11
CA HIS A 356 5.20 6.07 10.40
C HIS A 356 3.69 5.81 10.32
N GLU A 357 2.99 6.41 9.34
CA GLU A 357 1.56 6.19 9.16
C GLU A 357 1.21 4.73 8.87
N MET A 358 1.97 4.07 8.00
CA MET A 358 1.74 2.65 7.72
C MET A 358 2.02 1.76 8.95
N SER A 359 2.92 2.19 9.85
CA SER A 359 3.28 1.47 11.07
C SER A 359 2.22 1.60 12.17
N HIS A 360 1.43 2.67 12.22
CA HIS A 360 0.20 2.69 13.02
C HIS A 360 -0.75 1.56 12.65
N GLY A 361 -0.93 1.32 11.35
CA GLY A 361 -1.71 0.18 10.87
C GLY A 361 -1.15 -1.16 11.34
N VAL A 362 0.19 -1.31 11.34
CA VAL A 362 0.83 -2.54 11.85
C VAL A 362 0.59 -2.70 13.34
N THR A 363 0.69 -1.61 14.12
CA THR A 363 0.35 -1.60 15.55
C THR A 363 -1.10 -2.02 15.77
N SER A 364 -2.05 -1.42 15.06
CA SER A 364 -3.48 -1.77 15.14
C SER A 364 -3.74 -3.25 14.83
N ALA A 365 -3.07 -3.80 13.82
CA ALA A 365 -3.19 -5.20 13.43
C ALA A 365 -2.47 -6.20 14.35
N THR A 366 -1.76 -5.72 15.39
CA THR A 366 -0.91 -6.55 16.25
C THR A 366 -1.16 -6.25 17.74
N GLY A 367 -0.29 -5.48 18.39
CA GLY A 367 -0.42 -5.13 19.80
C GLY A 367 -1.65 -4.27 20.11
N ASN A 368 -2.19 -3.58 19.10
CA ASN A 368 -3.37 -2.72 19.15
C ASN A 368 -3.35 -1.73 20.33
N MET A 369 -2.20 -1.13 20.59
CA MET A 369 -1.98 -0.23 21.72
C MET A 369 -2.94 0.96 21.63
N GLU A 370 -3.72 1.18 22.69
CA GLU A 370 -4.68 2.27 22.78
C GLU A 370 -3.95 3.61 22.65
N TYR A 371 -4.50 4.53 21.85
CA TYR A 371 -3.89 5.83 21.54
C TYR A 371 -4.12 6.84 22.68
N SER A 372 -3.74 6.44 23.91
CA SER A 372 -3.91 7.23 25.12
C SER A 372 -2.89 6.83 26.18
N GLY A 373 -2.47 7.79 27.00
CA GLY A 373 -1.48 7.56 28.07
C GLY A 373 -0.19 6.92 27.56
N GLU A 374 0.40 6.03 28.37
CA GLU A 374 1.68 5.40 28.01
C GLU A 374 1.56 4.46 26.81
N SER A 375 0.42 3.79 26.61
CA SER A 375 0.21 2.96 25.42
C SER A 375 0.15 3.80 24.14
N GLY A 376 -0.39 5.03 24.23
CA GLY A 376 -0.39 5.97 23.12
C GLY A 376 1.02 6.47 22.80
N GLY A 377 1.82 6.82 23.82
CA GLY A 377 3.22 7.18 23.62
C GLY A 377 4.04 6.04 23.00
N LEU A 378 3.76 4.77 23.38
CA LEU A 378 4.38 3.60 22.75
C LEU A 378 3.86 3.33 21.33
N ASN A 379 2.61 3.68 21.02
CA ASN A 379 2.06 3.60 19.67
C ASN A 379 2.82 4.57 18.74
N GLU A 380 2.91 5.84 19.14
CA GLU A 380 3.71 6.87 18.47
C GLU A 380 5.18 6.45 18.28
N ALA A 381 5.82 6.02 19.37
CA ALA A 381 7.23 5.62 19.30
C ALA A 381 7.43 4.39 18.39
N THR A 382 6.46 3.47 18.35
CA THR A 382 6.53 2.33 17.43
C THR A 382 6.52 2.77 15.98
N SER A 383 5.70 3.77 15.65
CA SER A 383 5.65 4.35 14.31
C SER A 383 6.94 5.10 13.96
N ASP A 384 7.53 5.87 14.88
CA ASP A 384 8.85 6.51 14.70
C ASP A 384 9.98 5.47 14.51
N ILE A 385 10.03 4.45 15.37
CA ILE A 385 11.04 3.38 15.31
C ILE A 385 11.05 2.69 13.94
N PHE A 386 9.87 2.36 13.41
CA PHE A 386 9.79 1.72 12.10
C PHE A 386 9.89 2.72 10.95
N GLY A 387 9.49 3.98 11.12
CA GLY A 387 9.74 5.07 10.19
C GLY A 387 11.24 5.22 9.90
N THR A 388 12.01 5.47 10.95
CA THR A 388 13.48 5.51 10.91
C THR A 388 14.09 4.21 10.34
N SER A 389 13.60 3.04 10.78
CA SER A 389 14.14 1.76 10.30
C SER A 389 13.89 1.55 8.79
N VAL A 390 12.76 2.03 8.27
CA VAL A 390 12.44 2.01 6.84
C VAL A 390 13.31 2.97 6.06
N GLU A 391 13.53 4.19 6.55
CA GLU A 391 14.40 5.18 5.92
C GLU A 391 15.84 4.65 5.76
N PHE A 392 16.40 4.06 6.82
CA PHE A 392 17.68 3.34 6.76
C PHE A 392 17.66 2.16 5.77
N ASN A 393 16.53 1.47 5.63
CA ASN A 393 16.41 0.31 4.73
C ASN A 393 16.27 0.72 3.27
N ALA A 394 15.56 1.82 3.00
CA ALA A 394 15.30 2.35 1.67
C ALA A 394 16.60 2.76 0.97
N LYS A 395 17.61 3.21 1.75
CA LYS A 395 18.92 3.64 1.23
C LYS A 395 18.76 4.67 0.11
N SER A 396 17.79 5.58 0.29
CA SER A 396 17.59 6.69 -0.62
C SER A 396 18.85 7.58 -0.59
N PRO A 397 19.38 7.99 -1.75
CA PRO A 397 20.51 8.91 -1.79
C PRO A 397 20.09 10.36 -1.47
N GLU A 398 18.81 10.68 -1.60
CA GLU A 398 18.25 12.02 -1.34
C GLU A 398 17.71 12.16 0.09
N ASP A 399 17.35 11.03 0.72
CA ASP A 399 16.82 10.94 2.09
C ASP A 399 17.60 9.83 2.82
N ILE A 400 18.75 10.23 3.39
CA ILE A 400 19.73 9.28 3.93
C ILE A 400 19.37 8.94 5.37
N GLY A 401 18.91 7.71 5.57
CA GLY A 401 18.63 7.09 6.87
C GLY A 401 19.33 7.71 8.07
N ASP A 402 18.54 8.30 8.96
CA ASP A 402 19.02 8.93 10.18
C ASP A 402 18.03 8.71 11.36
N TYR A 403 18.25 9.38 12.50
CA TYR A 403 17.46 9.23 13.74
C TYR A 403 16.69 10.53 14.10
N LEU A 404 16.44 11.34 13.09
CA LEU A 404 15.52 12.47 13.09
C LEU A 404 14.17 11.97 12.53
N ILE A 405 13.11 12.72 12.81
CA ILE A 405 11.77 12.41 12.29
C ILE A 405 11.22 13.68 11.68
N GLY A 406 10.79 13.62 10.42
CA GLY A 406 10.14 14.69 9.69
C GLY A 406 11.03 15.88 9.37
N GLU A 407 12.35 15.69 9.25
CA GLU A 407 13.31 16.70 8.78
C GLU A 407 13.03 17.13 7.33
N GLU A 408 12.68 16.21 6.44
CA GLU A 408 12.44 16.55 5.03
C GLU A 408 11.17 17.40 4.81
N ILE A 409 10.12 17.16 5.59
CA ILE A 409 8.85 17.90 5.49
C ILE A 409 8.96 19.34 6.00
N ASP A 410 9.99 19.67 6.80
CA ASP A 410 10.28 21.02 7.30
C ASP A 410 9.03 21.73 7.88
N ILE A 411 8.31 21.01 8.74
CA ILE A 411 7.02 21.46 9.29
C ILE A 411 7.15 22.75 10.13
N ASN A 412 8.32 22.98 10.70
CA ASN A 412 8.65 24.18 11.49
C ASN A 412 9.11 25.35 10.60
N GLY A 413 9.45 25.11 9.33
CA GLY A 413 9.92 26.11 8.37
C GLY A 413 11.32 26.66 8.65
N ASP A 414 12.09 26.03 9.54
CA ASP A 414 13.43 26.42 9.95
C ASP A 414 14.49 25.33 9.71
N GLY A 415 14.10 24.22 9.07
CA GLY A 415 14.93 23.07 8.78
C GLY A 415 15.20 22.16 9.98
N SER A 416 14.55 22.38 11.13
CA SER A 416 14.59 21.45 12.24
C SER A 416 13.64 20.27 12.02
N PRO A 417 14.01 19.05 12.43
CA PRO A 417 13.10 17.92 12.44
C PRO A 417 11.96 18.13 13.43
N LEU A 418 10.88 17.38 13.24
CA LEU A 418 9.75 17.33 14.15
C LEU A 418 10.13 16.68 15.49
N ARG A 419 10.91 15.59 15.47
CA ARG A 419 11.36 14.89 16.68
C ARG A 419 12.80 14.39 16.54
N TYR A 420 13.41 14.08 17.69
CA TYR A 420 14.76 13.53 17.81
C TYR A 420 14.72 12.21 18.57
N MET A 421 15.34 11.14 18.06
CA MET A 421 15.43 9.89 18.82
C MET A 421 16.64 9.84 19.77
N ASP A 422 17.73 10.57 19.49
CA ASP A 422 18.96 10.53 20.32
C ASP A 422 18.82 11.24 21.67
N LYS A 423 18.08 12.35 21.66
CA LYS A 423 17.75 13.17 22.82
C LYS A 423 16.43 13.93 22.53
N PRO A 424 15.27 13.29 22.75
CA PRO A 424 13.96 13.83 22.42
C PRO A 424 13.73 15.29 22.84
N SER A 425 14.20 15.68 24.02
CA SER A 425 14.02 17.02 24.58
C SER A 425 14.63 18.16 23.75
N LYS A 426 15.40 17.86 22.70
CA LYS A 426 15.89 18.84 21.73
C LYS A 426 14.77 19.59 21.01
N ASP A 427 13.58 19.00 20.89
CA ASP A 427 12.38 19.68 20.37
C ASP A 427 11.68 20.60 21.41
N GLY A 428 12.16 20.57 22.67
CA GLY A 428 11.66 21.37 23.78
C GLY A 428 10.44 20.81 24.52
N GLN A 429 9.88 19.68 24.10
CA GLN A 429 8.63 19.13 24.65
C GLN A 429 8.70 17.63 24.96
N SER A 430 9.39 16.85 24.12
CA SER A 430 9.47 15.40 24.25
C SER A 430 10.24 14.95 25.48
N LEU A 431 9.83 13.83 26.05
CA LEU A 431 10.41 13.27 27.26
C LEU A 431 11.64 12.40 26.92
N ASP A 432 12.80 12.74 27.45
CA ASP A 432 14.01 11.89 27.34
C ASP A 432 13.88 10.60 28.18
N ASN A 433 13.18 10.68 29.31
CA ASN A 433 13.18 9.64 30.35
C ASN A 433 11.78 9.46 30.93
N TRP A 434 11.49 8.23 31.34
CA TRP A 434 10.24 7.90 32.02
C TRP A 434 10.15 8.55 33.40
N SER A 435 8.94 9.00 33.71
CA SER A 435 8.51 9.47 35.02
C SER A 435 7.07 9.02 35.27
N ALA A 436 6.61 9.08 36.53
CA ALA A 436 5.24 8.70 36.87
C ALA A 436 4.17 9.56 36.18
N ASP A 437 4.53 10.72 35.63
CA ASP A 437 3.64 11.62 34.90
C ASP A 437 3.62 11.35 33.38
N ALA A 438 4.42 10.40 32.87
CA ALA A 438 4.54 10.14 31.42
C ALA A 438 3.18 9.87 30.76
N GLY A 439 2.30 9.11 31.40
CA GLY A 439 0.95 8.83 30.90
C GLY A 439 -0.02 10.02 30.89
N ASN A 440 0.37 11.18 31.43
CA ASN A 440 -0.43 12.42 31.36
C ASN A 440 0.12 13.42 30.32
N VAL A 441 1.25 13.10 29.69
CA VAL A 441 1.86 13.89 28.62
C VAL A 441 1.25 13.47 27.30
N ASP A 442 1.16 14.41 26.36
CA ASP A 442 0.70 14.12 25.00
C ASP A 442 1.50 12.95 24.40
N VAL A 443 0.81 12.09 23.66
CA VAL A 443 1.40 10.84 23.14
C VAL A 443 2.60 11.11 22.24
N HIS A 444 2.57 12.19 21.46
CA HIS A 444 3.67 12.55 20.54
C HIS A 444 4.93 13.02 21.29
N TYR A 445 4.81 13.46 22.55
CA TYR A 445 5.94 13.90 23.39
C TYR A 445 6.39 12.80 24.35
N SER A 446 5.46 12.00 24.86
CA SER A 446 5.81 10.85 25.71
C SER A 446 6.50 9.75 24.90
N SER A 447 6.21 9.62 23.61
CA SER A 447 6.91 8.72 22.67
C SER A 447 8.43 8.86 22.69
N GLY A 448 8.95 10.06 23.00
CA GLY A 448 10.36 10.34 23.20
C GLY A 448 11.08 9.29 24.08
N ILE A 449 10.41 8.75 25.10
CA ILE A 449 11.01 7.75 26.00
C ILE A 449 11.39 6.47 25.23
N ALA A 450 10.50 5.98 24.37
CA ALA A 450 10.75 4.77 23.59
C ALA A 450 11.62 5.05 22.35
N ASN A 451 11.55 6.25 21.77
CA ASN A 451 12.49 6.69 20.74
C ASN A 451 13.92 6.72 21.27
N HIS A 452 14.11 7.28 22.46
CA HIS A 452 15.39 7.33 23.14
C HIS A 452 15.89 5.95 23.56
N PHE A 453 15.01 5.09 24.07
CA PHE A 453 15.33 3.68 24.29
C PHE A 453 15.84 3.00 23.02
N PHE A 454 15.16 3.19 21.89
CA PHE A 454 15.53 2.53 20.63
C PHE A 454 16.86 3.05 20.09
N TYR A 455 17.13 4.35 20.17
CA TYR A 455 18.43 4.92 19.83
C TYR A 455 19.53 4.32 20.71
N LEU A 456 19.35 4.33 22.04
CA LEU A 456 20.33 3.78 22.99
C LEU A 456 20.59 2.30 22.73
N LEU A 457 19.54 1.51 22.47
CA LEU A 457 19.67 0.09 22.14
C LEU A 457 20.41 -0.11 20.82
N SER A 458 20.13 0.70 19.81
CA SER A 458 20.73 0.57 18.48
C SER A 458 22.18 1.03 18.46
N GLU A 459 22.45 2.22 18.97
CA GLU A 459 23.68 2.97 18.72
C GLU A 459 24.56 3.16 19.95
N GLY A 460 24.01 3.01 21.15
CA GLY A 460 24.64 3.28 22.43
C GLY A 460 24.55 4.75 22.86
N SER A 461 24.97 5.02 24.10
CA SER A 461 25.03 6.37 24.67
C SER A 461 26.28 7.14 24.24
N GLY A 462 26.20 8.47 24.25
CA GLY A 462 27.29 9.42 24.01
C GLY A 462 27.40 9.89 22.57
N ALA A 463 28.49 10.61 22.29
CA ALA A 463 28.71 11.23 21.00
C ALA A 463 28.94 10.21 19.87
N LYS A 464 28.20 10.35 18.77
CA LYS A 464 28.33 9.52 17.56
C LYS A 464 28.00 10.32 16.31
N GLU A 465 28.61 9.95 15.19
CA GLU A 465 28.26 10.47 13.87
C GLU A 465 27.78 9.30 13.01
N ILE A 466 26.55 9.39 12.50
CA ILE A 466 25.94 8.37 11.65
C ILE A 466 25.44 9.09 10.40
N ASN A 467 25.88 8.63 9.22
CA ASN A 467 25.48 9.21 7.93
C ASN A 467 25.62 10.74 7.82
N GLY A 468 26.58 11.32 8.56
CA GLY A 468 26.85 12.77 8.57
C GLY A 468 26.06 13.56 9.61
N VAL A 469 25.11 12.93 10.33
CA VAL A 469 24.39 13.53 11.45
C VAL A 469 25.11 13.25 12.76
N LYS A 470 25.28 14.29 13.58
CA LYS A 470 25.94 14.20 14.89
C LYS A 470 24.92 14.07 15.99
N TYR A 471 25.09 13.02 16.79
CA TYR A 471 24.27 12.69 17.93
C TYR A 471 25.11 12.75 19.21
N ASP A 472 24.47 13.04 20.34
CA ASP A 472 25.08 12.95 21.67
C ASP A 472 24.02 12.57 22.69
N SER A 473 23.83 11.26 22.86
CA SER A 473 22.70 10.69 23.59
C SER A 473 23.05 10.43 25.06
N PRO A 474 22.42 11.12 26.03
CA PRO A 474 22.66 10.90 27.46
C PRO A 474 21.87 9.69 27.99
N THR A 475 22.17 9.25 29.21
CA THR A 475 21.29 8.35 29.98
C THR A 475 20.82 9.05 31.26
N ALA A 476 19.64 8.68 31.74
CA ALA A 476 19.02 9.23 32.95
C ALA A 476 19.94 9.19 34.18
N ASP A 477 20.74 8.14 34.30
CA ASP A 477 21.63 7.88 35.44
C ASP A 477 23.12 8.10 35.13
N GLY A 478 23.45 8.55 33.92
CA GLY A 478 24.83 8.74 33.45
C GLY A 478 25.59 7.43 33.18
N SER A 479 24.92 6.28 33.19
CA SER A 479 25.51 5.00 32.80
C SER A 479 25.83 4.96 31.30
N LYS A 480 26.85 4.18 30.93
CA LYS A 480 27.18 3.92 29.53
C LYS A 480 26.33 2.77 29.00
N VAL A 481 25.64 2.99 27.88
CA VAL A 481 24.95 1.94 27.12
C VAL A 481 25.76 1.61 25.87
N GLU A 482 26.00 0.31 25.64
CA GLU A 482 26.61 -0.19 24.40
C GLU A 482 25.51 -0.67 23.45
N GLY A 483 25.47 -0.10 22.25
CA GLY A 483 24.47 -0.45 21.24
C GLY A 483 24.67 -1.85 20.67
N ILE A 484 23.57 -2.55 20.41
CA ILE A 484 23.56 -3.90 19.82
C ILE A 484 23.42 -3.88 18.29
N GLY A 485 23.27 -2.69 17.71
CA GLY A 485 22.99 -2.44 16.29
C GLY A 485 21.51 -2.42 15.96
N ARG A 486 21.10 -1.50 15.09
CA ARG A 486 19.72 -1.27 14.66
C ARG A 486 19.03 -2.54 14.14
N ASP A 487 19.68 -3.33 13.28
CA ASP A 487 19.13 -4.57 12.72
C ASP A 487 18.66 -5.57 13.78
N LYS A 488 19.29 -5.58 14.98
CA LYS A 488 18.84 -6.43 16.09
C LYS A 488 17.77 -5.72 16.94
N ALA A 489 17.92 -4.41 17.15
CA ALA A 489 16.96 -3.62 17.90
C ALA A 489 15.56 -3.67 17.25
N GLU A 490 15.46 -3.49 15.93
CA GLU A 490 14.19 -3.56 15.19
C GLU A 490 13.53 -4.95 15.27
N LYS A 491 14.33 -6.03 15.33
CA LYS A 491 13.84 -7.40 15.49
C LYS A 491 13.23 -7.62 16.85
N ILE A 492 13.89 -7.12 17.88
CA ILE A 492 13.41 -7.20 19.27
C ILE A 492 12.12 -6.41 19.41
N TRP A 493 12.08 -5.17 18.90
CA TRP A 493 10.88 -4.33 18.98
C TRP A 493 9.70 -4.97 18.22
N PHE A 494 9.91 -5.42 16.98
CA PHE A 494 8.87 -6.09 16.20
C PHE A 494 8.36 -7.39 16.84
N LYS A 495 9.27 -8.20 17.41
CA LYS A 495 8.89 -9.41 18.16
C LYS A 495 8.07 -9.06 19.41
N ALA A 496 8.45 -8.00 20.12
CA ALA A 496 7.71 -7.51 21.28
C ALA A 496 6.30 -7.01 20.89
N LEU A 497 6.21 -6.17 19.87
CA LEU A 497 4.95 -5.65 19.33
C LEU A 497 3.97 -6.77 18.94
N THR A 498 4.47 -7.79 18.23
CA THR A 498 3.62 -8.84 17.66
C THR A 498 3.28 -9.98 18.60
N SER A 499 4.04 -10.18 19.68
CA SER A 499 3.89 -11.35 20.57
C SER A 499 3.58 -11.01 22.02
N TYR A 500 3.95 -9.81 22.48
CA TYR A 500 3.94 -9.47 23.90
C TYR A 500 3.20 -8.17 24.23
N PHE A 501 3.11 -7.24 23.30
CA PHE A 501 2.34 -6.01 23.50
C PHE A 501 0.85 -6.26 23.35
N THR A 502 0.07 -5.44 24.05
CA THR A 502 -1.39 -5.52 24.15
C THR A 502 -1.96 -4.10 24.15
N THR A 503 -3.28 -3.99 24.14
CA THR A 503 -3.97 -2.69 24.06
C THR A 503 -3.61 -1.74 25.19
N THR A 504 -3.20 -2.25 26.36
CA THR A 504 -2.87 -1.46 27.55
C THR A 504 -1.40 -1.56 27.95
N THR A 505 -0.50 -1.88 27.01
CA THR A 505 0.93 -1.93 27.31
C THR A 505 1.43 -0.55 27.75
N ASP A 506 1.98 -0.48 28.96
CA ASP A 506 2.67 0.70 29.52
C ASP A 506 4.20 0.53 29.36
N TYR A 507 5.02 1.53 29.74
CA TYR A 507 6.47 1.46 29.55
C TYR A 507 7.12 0.30 30.31
N LYS A 508 6.61 -0.03 31.50
CA LYS A 508 7.09 -1.18 32.27
C LYS A 508 6.80 -2.50 31.56
N ALA A 509 5.58 -2.66 31.01
CA ALA A 509 5.21 -3.82 30.22
C ALA A 509 5.98 -3.87 28.89
N ALA A 510 6.31 -2.73 28.28
CA ALA A 510 7.16 -2.67 27.09
C ALA A 510 8.58 -3.17 27.38
N ARG A 511 9.16 -2.79 28.53
CA ARG A 511 10.42 -3.36 29.03
C ARG A 511 10.35 -4.86 29.21
N GLU A 512 9.33 -5.37 29.89
CA GLU A 512 9.17 -6.82 30.06
C GLU A 512 8.97 -7.56 28.74
N GLY A 513 8.21 -6.99 27.79
CA GLY A 513 7.94 -7.57 26.48
C GLY A 513 9.18 -7.63 25.60
N THR A 514 9.99 -6.57 25.59
CA THR A 514 11.25 -6.52 24.82
C THR A 514 12.33 -7.42 25.42
N LEU A 515 12.40 -7.58 26.74
CA LEU A 515 13.30 -8.56 27.38
C LEU A 515 12.91 -10.00 27.01
N LYS A 516 11.61 -10.33 27.03
CA LYS A 516 11.11 -11.64 26.55
C LYS A 516 11.45 -11.85 25.07
N ALA A 517 11.23 -10.84 24.23
CA ALA A 517 11.58 -10.88 22.81
C ALA A 517 13.09 -11.12 22.59
N ALA A 518 13.96 -10.41 23.30
CA ALA A 518 15.41 -10.60 23.23
C ALA A 518 15.83 -12.00 23.71
N SER A 519 15.21 -12.50 24.78
CA SER A 519 15.45 -13.86 25.28
C SER A 519 15.03 -14.92 24.25
N ASP A 520 13.89 -14.75 23.58
CA ASP A 520 13.43 -15.70 22.56
C ASP A 520 14.35 -15.72 21.33
N LEU A 521 14.81 -14.55 20.90
CA LEU A 521 15.60 -14.40 19.67
C LEU A 521 17.08 -14.77 19.89
N TYR A 522 17.64 -14.43 21.04
CA TYR A 522 19.09 -14.48 21.29
C TYR A 522 19.49 -15.20 22.58
N GLY A 523 18.54 -15.50 23.48
CA GLY A 523 18.77 -16.12 24.79
C GLY A 523 18.89 -15.11 25.94
N ALA A 524 18.50 -15.52 27.15
CA ALA A 524 18.45 -14.66 28.34
C ALA A 524 19.83 -14.15 28.82
N ASP A 525 20.91 -14.86 28.51
CA ASP A 525 22.28 -14.47 28.90
C ASP A 525 23.01 -13.66 27.81
N SER A 526 22.33 -13.37 26.69
CA SER A 526 22.91 -12.74 25.50
C SER A 526 23.30 -11.28 25.72
N ALA A 527 24.13 -10.75 24.82
CA ALA A 527 24.46 -9.33 24.81
C ALA A 527 23.23 -8.47 24.48
N GLU A 528 22.34 -9.00 23.64
CA GLU A 528 21.09 -8.37 23.22
C GLU A 528 20.12 -8.20 24.39
N TYR A 529 19.92 -9.24 25.20
CA TYR A 529 19.09 -9.15 26.40
C TYR A 529 19.62 -8.10 27.38
N LYS A 530 20.94 -8.11 27.63
CA LYS A 530 21.61 -7.12 28.49
C LYS A 530 21.55 -5.71 27.91
N GLY A 531 21.62 -5.57 26.58
CA GLY A 531 21.46 -4.31 25.88
C GLY A 531 20.06 -3.72 26.07
N VAL A 532 19.01 -4.54 25.96
CA VAL A 532 17.63 -4.12 26.26
C VAL A 532 17.49 -3.66 27.72
N GLU A 533 18.04 -4.43 28.66
CA GLU A 533 18.03 -4.06 30.08
C GLU A 533 18.74 -2.71 30.32
N ALA A 534 19.91 -2.52 29.72
CA ALA A 534 20.69 -1.30 29.85
C ALA A 534 19.99 -0.09 29.22
N ALA A 535 19.45 -0.22 28.01
CA ALA A 535 18.78 0.86 27.31
C ALA A 535 17.50 1.33 28.05
N TRP A 536 16.67 0.41 28.56
CA TRP A 536 15.49 0.79 29.35
C TRP A 536 15.87 1.48 30.66
N THR A 537 16.94 0.98 31.30
CA THR A 537 17.49 1.63 32.51
C THR A 537 18.00 3.04 32.19
N GLY A 538 18.62 3.20 31.02
CA GLY A 538 19.10 4.48 30.48
C GLY A 538 18.00 5.52 30.27
N VAL A 539 16.74 5.11 30.09
CA VAL A 539 15.57 6.00 30.03
C VAL A 539 14.70 5.93 31.29
N ASN A 540 15.24 5.44 32.41
CA ASN A 540 14.57 5.35 33.72
C ASN A 540 13.31 4.47 33.78
N VAL A 541 13.16 3.49 32.89
CA VAL A 541 12.13 2.44 33.00
C VAL A 541 12.76 1.21 33.67
N LYS A 542 12.27 0.83 34.84
CA LYS A 542 12.91 -0.17 35.71
C LYS A 542 12.13 -1.48 35.82
#